data_AF-A0A843UT40-F1
#
_entry.id   AF-A0A843UT40-F1
#
_cell.length_a   1.000
_cell.length_b   1.000
_cell.length_c   1.000
_cell.angle_alpha   90.00
_cell.angle_beta   90.00
_cell.angle_gamma   90.00
#
_symmetry.space_group_name_H-M   'P 1'
#
loop_
_entity.id
_entity.type
_entity.pdbx_description
1 polymer ?
#
loop_
_entity_poly.entity_id
_entity_poly.type
_entity_poly.pdbx_seq_one_letter_code
_entity_poly.pdbx_strand_id
1 'polypeptide(L)'
;MAPGARPWASSYLSEDATPLLSRPPGHLAAFPAAIEMETSAPPAARATRAVFLGVDVGTGSARAGLFDEKGRLLSTASSPIQIWKDGNCIEQSSTDIWHAVCAAVKTACSLADISGEEVIGIGFTATCSLVAVDADGAPVTVSWSGDTRRNIIVWMDHRAVKQAERINSFNSTVLQYCGGAVFPEMQAPKVLNFIDNQPYIVLCSILRNQKLF
;
A
#
# COMPACT_ATOMS: atom_id res chain seq x y z
N MET A 1 -12.97 -25.89 -56.24
CA MET A 1 -14.09 -26.77 -55.83
C MET A 1 -14.82 -26.08 -54.68
N ALA A 2 -16.09 -25.72 -54.88
CA ALA A 2 -17.11 -25.63 -53.82
C ALA A 2 -18.00 -26.90 -53.94
N PRO A 3 -18.88 -27.29 -52.99
CA PRO A 3 -19.97 -26.51 -52.36
C PRO A 3 -19.82 -26.40 -50.82
N GLY A 4 -20.70 -25.78 -50.02
CA GLY A 4 -22.13 -25.43 -50.15
C GLY A 4 -22.94 -26.30 -49.18
N ALA A 5 -23.45 -25.75 -48.07
CA ALA A 5 -24.77 -25.10 -47.93
C ALA A 5 -25.86 -26.07 -47.42
N ARG A 6 -26.60 -25.65 -46.37
CA ARG A 6 -27.79 -26.37 -45.83
C ARG A 6 -28.97 -26.20 -46.79
N PRO A 7 -30.00 -27.04 -46.69
CA PRO A 7 -31.25 -26.49 -46.16
C PRO A 7 -32.05 -27.42 -45.22
N TRP A 8 -32.91 -26.81 -44.40
CA TRP A 8 -34.02 -27.45 -43.69
C TRP A 8 -35.32 -27.15 -44.45
N ALA A 9 -36.22 -28.13 -44.54
CA ALA A 9 -37.63 -28.00 -44.90
C ALA A 9 -38.41 -28.97 -43.97
N SER A 10 -39.47 -28.56 -43.28
CA SER A 10 -40.88 -28.46 -43.76
C SER A 10 -41.41 -29.80 -44.31
N SER A 11 -42.59 -30.32 -43.97
CA SER A 11 -43.83 -29.71 -43.40
C SER A 11 -44.84 -30.83 -42.97
N TYR A 12 -46.06 -30.45 -42.53
CA TYR A 12 -47.28 -31.28 -42.35
C TYR A 12 -47.36 -32.12 -41.05
N LEU A 13 -48.48 -32.29 -40.31
CA LEU A 13 -49.92 -31.89 -40.34
C LEU A 13 -50.44 -31.95 -38.86
N SER A 14 -51.62 -31.48 -38.39
CA SER A 14 -52.79 -30.75 -38.93
C SER A 14 -53.48 -29.94 -37.80
N GLU A 15 -54.62 -29.29 -38.10
CA GLU A 15 -55.59 -28.77 -37.10
C GLU A 15 -56.67 -29.83 -36.78
N ASP A 16 -57.29 -29.79 -35.58
CA ASP A 16 -58.75 -30.01 -35.41
C ASP A 16 -59.28 -29.51 -34.03
N ALA A 17 -60.60 -29.47 -33.86
CA ALA A 17 -61.31 -28.51 -33.02
C ALA A 17 -61.70 -28.88 -31.56
N THR A 18 -62.09 -27.82 -30.83
CA THR A 18 -62.80 -27.70 -29.53
C THR A 18 -63.92 -28.73 -29.23
N PRO A 19 -64.27 -29.00 -27.94
CA PRO A 19 -65.04 -28.03 -27.15
C PRO A 19 -64.75 -27.90 -25.64
N LEU A 20 -65.33 -26.82 -25.11
CA LEU A 20 -65.32 -26.33 -23.73
C LEU A 20 -65.88 -27.35 -22.71
N LEU A 21 -65.25 -27.42 -21.53
CA LEU A 21 -65.86 -28.00 -20.32
C LEU A 21 -65.96 -26.94 -19.21
N SER A 22 -67.04 -27.04 -18.43
CA SER A 22 -67.59 -25.96 -17.61
C SER A 22 -66.91 -25.76 -16.25
N ARG A 23 -66.84 -24.48 -15.82
CA ARG A 23 -66.29 -24.09 -14.51
C ARG A 23 -67.38 -24.21 -13.42
N PRO A 24 -67.18 -24.99 -12.34
CA PRO A 24 -68.06 -24.95 -11.17
C PRO A 24 -67.84 -23.65 -10.37
N PRO A 25 -68.87 -23.12 -9.67
CA PRO A 25 -68.78 -21.84 -8.98
C PRO A 25 -68.24 -21.95 -7.54
N GLY A 26 -67.49 -20.93 -7.12
CA GLY A 26 -67.54 -20.40 -5.76
C GLY A 26 -66.95 -21.25 -4.62
N HIS A 27 -65.66 -21.05 -4.33
CA HIS A 27 -65.22 -20.98 -2.94
C HIS A 27 -64.24 -19.82 -2.79
N LEU A 28 -64.68 -18.76 -2.09
CA LEU A 28 -63.78 -17.71 -1.62
C LEU A 28 -62.99 -18.29 -0.44
N ALA A 29 -61.78 -18.77 -0.71
CA ALA A 29 -60.82 -19.04 0.35
C ALA A 29 -60.37 -17.69 0.92
N ALA A 30 -60.61 -17.46 2.21
CA ALA A 30 -60.10 -16.28 2.88
C ALA A 30 -58.56 -16.34 2.92
N PHE A 31 -57.90 -15.34 2.35
CA PHE A 31 -56.47 -15.15 2.57
C PHE A 31 -56.24 -14.87 4.07
N PRO A 32 -55.42 -15.65 4.79
CA PRO A 32 -55.04 -15.28 6.15
C PRO A 32 -54.28 -13.95 6.11
N ALA A 33 -54.70 -13.02 6.96
CA ALA A 33 -54.14 -11.69 7.03
C ALA A 33 -52.73 -11.70 7.66
N ALA A 34 -51.92 -10.71 7.26
CA ALA A 34 -50.64 -10.32 7.86
C ALA A 34 -49.57 -11.43 7.98
N ILE A 35 -48.59 -11.38 7.07
CA ILE A 35 -47.23 -11.80 7.41
C ILE A 35 -46.67 -10.72 8.36
N GLU A 36 -46.46 -11.07 9.63
CA GLU A 36 -45.74 -10.20 10.56
C GLU A 36 -44.28 -10.11 10.11
N MET A 37 -43.89 -8.93 9.62
CA MET A 37 -42.47 -8.61 9.49
C MET A 37 -41.91 -8.35 10.88
N GLU A 38 -41.25 -9.35 11.47
CA GLU A 38 -40.31 -9.10 12.56
C GLU A 38 -39.21 -8.16 12.04
N THR A 39 -39.34 -6.88 12.38
CA THR A 39 -38.25 -5.93 12.25
C THR A 39 -37.18 -6.33 13.25
N SER A 40 -36.20 -7.12 12.78
CA SER A 40 -35.01 -7.43 13.57
C SER A 40 -34.40 -6.12 14.05
N ALA A 41 -34.19 -6.02 15.37
CA ALA A 41 -33.53 -4.85 15.93
C ALA A 41 -32.19 -4.65 15.22
N PRO A 42 -31.78 -3.40 14.92
CA PRO A 42 -30.46 -3.15 14.35
C PRO A 42 -29.41 -3.80 15.26
N PRO A 43 -28.38 -4.46 14.70
CA PRO A 43 -27.37 -5.14 15.49
C PRO A 43 -26.81 -4.15 16.52
N ALA A 44 -26.82 -4.56 17.79
CA ALA A 44 -26.42 -3.71 18.90
C ALA A 44 -25.07 -3.06 18.58
N ALA A 45 -25.00 -1.73 18.68
CA ALA A 45 -23.82 -0.96 18.32
C ALA A 45 -22.59 -1.57 19.00
N ARG A 46 -21.71 -2.15 18.19
CA ARG A 46 -20.51 -2.84 18.66
C ARG A 46 -19.72 -1.84 19.49
N ALA A 47 -19.51 -2.15 20.77
CA ALA A 47 -18.76 -1.28 21.66
C ALA A 47 -17.39 -1.01 21.03
N THR A 48 -17.14 0.26 20.66
CA THR A 48 -15.95 0.69 19.93
C THR A 48 -14.73 0.36 20.77
N ARG A 49 -13.96 -0.64 20.34
CA ARG A 49 -12.71 -1.00 21.00
C ARG A 49 -11.65 0.00 20.60
N ALA A 50 -10.96 0.58 21.58
CA ALA A 50 -9.75 1.34 21.33
C ALA A 50 -8.65 0.39 20.83
N VAL A 51 -8.22 0.60 19.58
CA VAL A 51 -7.16 -0.18 18.93
C VAL A 51 -6.01 0.74 18.53
N PHE A 52 -4.78 0.25 18.67
CA PHE A 52 -3.55 0.93 18.27
C PHE A 52 -2.90 0.19 17.10
N LEU A 53 -2.47 0.92 16.08
CA LEU A 53 -1.79 0.38 14.91
C LEU A 53 -0.29 0.65 14.98
N GLY A 54 0.53 -0.40 15.04
CA GLY A 54 1.97 -0.32 14.81
C GLY A 54 2.32 -0.69 13.38
N VAL A 55 3.12 0.15 12.70
CA VAL A 55 3.68 -0.12 11.37
C VAL A 55 5.21 -0.20 11.46
N ASP A 56 5.78 -1.28 10.93
CA ASP A 56 7.23 -1.52 10.85
C ASP A 56 7.66 -1.66 9.38
N VAL A 57 8.40 -0.69 8.87
CA VAL A 57 9.00 -0.70 7.53
C VAL A 57 10.42 -1.26 7.62
N GLY A 58 10.51 -2.58 7.63
CA GLY A 58 11.77 -3.31 7.58
C GLY A 58 12.41 -3.29 6.19
N THR A 59 13.57 -3.93 6.07
CA THR A 59 14.33 -4.01 4.81
C THR A 59 13.56 -4.71 3.69
N GLY A 60 12.97 -5.89 3.96
CA GLY A 60 12.32 -6.71 2.92
C GLY A 60 10.79 -6.66 2.91
N SER A 61 10.15 -6.05 3.91
CA SER A 61 8.70 -5.96 4.00
C SER A 61 8.23 -4.86 4.93
N ALA A 62 7.06 -4.30 4.63
CA ALA A 62 6.27 -3.51 5.55
C ALA A 62 5.36 -4.44 6.35
N ARG A 63 5.26 -4.22 7.66
CA ARG A 63 4.45 -4.99 8.59
C ARG A 63 3.47 -4.09 9.31
N ALA A 64 2.28 -4.60 9.59
CA ALA A 64 1.28 -3.94 10.41
C ALA A 64 0.89 -4.87 11.57
N GLY A 65 0.69 -4.32 12.76
CA GLY A 65 0.15 -5.02 13.92
C GLY A 65 -0.92 -4.17 14.61
N LEU A 66 -2.05 -4.77 14.94
CA LEU A 66 -3.12 -4.13 15.72
C LEU A 66 -3.07 -4.60 17.16
N PHE A 67 -3.19 -3.69 18.11
CA PHE A 67 -3.05 -3.94 19.55
C PHE A 67 -4.23 -3.36 20.34
N ASP A 68 -4.63 -4.02 21.43
CA ASP A 68 -5.57 -3.44 22.40
C ASP A 68 -4.88 -2.49 23.40
N GLU A 69 -5.67 -1.84 24.25
CA GLU A 69 -5.20 -0.95 25.32
C GLU A 69 -4.24 -1.59 26.35
N LYS A 70 -4.15 -2.92 26.37
CA LYS A 70 -3.24 -3.70 27.24
C LYS A 70 -1.97 -4.12 26.50
N GLY A 71 -1.78 -3.67 25.26
CA GLY A 71 -0.65 -4.03 24.40
C GLY A 71 -0.73 -5.45 23.83
N ARG A 72 -1.89 -6.11 23.88
CA ARG A 72 -2.05 -7.45 23.30
C ARG A 72 -2.22 -7.34 21.79
N LEU A 73 -1.39 -8.06 21.03
CA LEU A 73 -1.54 -8.21 19.58
C LEU A 73 -2.88 -8.92 19.25
N LEU A 74 -3.69 -8.25 18.43
CA LEU A 74 -4.98 -8.73 17.93
C LEU A 74 -4.81 -9.42 16.56
N SER A 75 -4.06 -8.79 15.66
CA SER A 75 -3.67 -9.36 14.36
C SER A 75 -2.37 -8.74 13.86
N THR A 76 -1.75 -9.39 12.88
CA THR A 76 -0.63 -8.84 12.13
C THR A 76 -0.65 -9.31 10.69
N ALA A 77 -0.09 -8.49 9.80
CA ALA A 77 0.13 -8.85 8.40
C ALA A 77 1.42 -8.20 7.87
N SER A 78 1.91 -8.68 6.73
CA SER A 78 3.08 -8.12 6.07
C SER A 78 2.93 -8.11 4.56
N SER A 79 3.57 -7.15 3.90
CA SER A 79 3.63 -7.02 2.45
C SER A 79 5.09 -6.82 2.02
N PRO A 80 5.58 -7.55 1.00
CA PRO A 80 6.98 -7.45 0.57
C PRO A 80 7.29 -6.07 -0.02
N ILE A 81 8.54 -5.62 0.15
CA ILE A 81 9.07 -4.40 -0.45
C ILE A 81 10.07 -4.78 -1.53
N GLN A 82 9.95 -4.17 -2.72
CA GLN A 82 10.92 -4.32 -3.79
C GLN A 82 12.26 -3.69 -3.39
N ILE A 83 13.37 -4.42 -3.56
CA ILE A 83 14.73 -3.92 -3.39
C ILE A 83 15.47 -4.06 -4.72
N TRP A 84 16.20 -3.03 -5.13
CA TRP A 84 17.20 -3.13 -6.19
C TRP A 84 18.59 -3.12 -5.56
N LYS A 85 19.48 -4.00 -6.01
CA LYS A 85 20.86 -4.08 -5.55
C LYS A 85 21.81 -4.22 -6.73
N ASP A 86 22.77 -3.31 -6.80
CA ASP A 86 23.85 -3.30 -7.79
C ASP A 86 25.17 -2.93 -7.11
N GLY A 87 26.04 -3.92 -6.91
CA GLY A 87 27.25 -3.78 -6.09
C GLY A 87 26.95 -3.24 -4.69
N ASN A 88 27.47 -2.05 -4.39
CA ASN A 88 27.30 -1.32 -3.13
C ASN A 88 26.04 -0.42 -3.11
N CYS A 89 25.37 -0.25 -4.25
CA CYS A 89 24.15 0.54 -4.37
C CYS A 89 22.93 -0.33 -4.04
N ILE A 90 22.16 0.07 -3.04
CA ILE A 90 20.96 -0.61 -2.57
C ILE A 90 19.83 0.40 -2.49
N GLU A 91 18.77 0.15 -3.27
CA GLU A 91 17.75 1.13 -3.61
C GLU A 91 16.34 0.58 -3.38
N GLN A 92 15.44 1.49 -2.99
CA GLN A 92 14.02 1.24 -2.78
C GLN A 92 13.17 2.37 -3.37
N SER A 93 11.85 2.20 -3.31
CA SER A 93 10.83 3.12 -3.83
C SER A 93 9.89 3.52 -2.69
N SER A 94 9.77 4.82 -2.41
CA SER A 94 8.85 5.30 -1.36
C SER A 94 7.39 5.01 -1.69
N THR A 95 7.04 5.03 -2.98
CA THR A 95 5.70 4.70 -3.47
C THR A 95 5.37 3.22 -3.25
N ASP A 96 6.32 2.32 -3.54
CA ASP A 96 6.10 0.88 -3.35
C ASP A 96 6.07 0.51 -1.87
N ILE A 97 6.89 1.16 -1.03
CA ILE A 97 6.82 1.05 0.42
C ILE A 97 5.45 1.50 0.95
N TRP A 98 4.92 2.65 0.49
CA TRP A 98 3.63 3.14 0.93
C TRP A 98 2.48 2.20 0.51
N HIS A 99 2.54 1.64 -0.69
CA HIS A 99 1.61 0.60 -1.12
C HIS A 99 1.72 -0.68 -0.26
N ALA A 100 2.93 -1.13 0.08
CA ALA A 100 3.16 -2.28 0.96
C ALA A 100 2.62 -2.03 2.38
N VAL A 101 2.82 -0.84 2.94
CA VAL A 101 2.21 -0.40 4.21
C VAL A 101 0.69 -0.48 4.12
N CYS A 102 0.09 0.13 3.10
CA CYS A 102 -1.37 0.13 2.91
C CYS A 102 -1.94 -1.29 2.78
N ALA A 103 -1.24 -2.19 2.08
CA ALA A 103 -1.64 -3.59 1.94
C ALA A 103 -1.54 -4.36 3.27
N ALA A 104 -0.45 -4.18 4.03
CA ALA A 104 -0.27 -4.79 5.35
C ALA A 104 -1.35 -4.30 6.33
N VAL A 105 -1.60 -2.99 6.41
CA VAL A 105 -2.64 -2.42 7.30
C VAL A 105 -4.03 -2.96 6.96
N LYS A 106 -4.43 -2.91 5.68
CA LYS A 106 -5.75 -3.43 5.24
C LYS A 106 -5.92 -4.91 5.56
N THR A 107 -4.87 -5.71 5.38
CA THR A 107 -4.89 -7.14 5.71
C THR A 107 -5.00 -7.35 7.23
N ALA A 108 -4.25 -6.60 8.04
CA ALA A 108 -4.33 -6.69 9.50
C ALA A 108 -5.72 -6.32 10.04
N CYS A 109 -6.33 -5.22 9.56
CA CYS A 109 -7.68 -4.81 9.93
C CYS A 109 -8.72 -5.88 9.55
N SER A 110 -8.64 -6.43 8.33
CA SER A 110 -9.51 -7.52 7.87
C SER A 110 -9.39 -8.78 8.73
N LEU A 111 -8.17 -9.20 9.08
CA LEU A 111 -7.92 -10.37 9.93
C LEU A 111 -8.40 -10.20 11.38
N ALA A 112 -8.48 -8.98 11.89
CA ALA A 112 -9.01 -8.69 13.24
C ALA A 112 -10.52 -8.38 13.24
N ASP A 113 -11.16 -8.27 12.08
CA ASP A 113 -12.50 -7.69 11.90
C ASP A 113 -12.60 -6.32 12.59
N ILE A 114 -11.61 -5.44 12.34
CA ILE A 114 -11.50 -4.10 12.92
C ILE A 114 -11.75 -3.04 11.86
N SER A 115 -12.67 -2.11 12.14
CA SER A 115 -12.93 -0.93 11.33
C SER A 115 -11.84 0.13 11.50
N GLY A 116 -11.70 1.04 10.52
CA GLY A 116 -10.77 2.16 10.64
C GLY A 116 -11.11 3.13 11.79
N GLU A 117 -12.38 3.18 12.20
CA GLU A 117 -12.89 4.05 13.26
C GLU A 117 -12.51 3.56 14.68
N GLU A 118 -12.22 2.27 14.83
CA GLU A 118 -11.71 1.67 16.08
C GLU A 118 -10.21 1.98 16.30
N VAL A 119 -9.47 2.43 15.28
CA VAL A 119 -8.02 2.73 15.38
C VAL A 119 -7.80 4.16 15.89
N ILE A 120 -7.54 4.29 17.20
CA ILE A 120 -7.40 5.59 17.88
C ILE A 120 -5.96 6.14 17.90
N GLY A 121 -4.98 5.37 17.45
CA GLY A 121 -3.58 5.78 17.42
C GLY A 121 -2.74 4.95 16.45
N ILE A 122 -1.77 5.60 15.80
CA ILE A 122 -0.86 4.97 14.83
C ILE A 122 0.58 5.33 15.17
N GLY A 123 1.45 4.32 15.24
CA GLY A 123 2.90 4.47 15.39
C GLY A 123 3.65 3.87 14.20
N PHE A 124 4.70 4.56 13.73
CA PHE A 124 5.56 4.10 12.65
C PHE A 124 6.99 3.90 13.14
N THR A 125 7.61 2.81 12.72
CA THR A 125 9.06 2.59 12.74
C THR A 125 9.52 2.17 11.35
N ALA A 126 10.77 2.48 11.01
CA ALA A 126 11.37 2.19 9.71
C ALA A 126 12.88 2.02 9.83
N THR A 127 13.49 1.34 8.86
CA THR A 127 14.94 1.43 8.67
C THR A 127 15.40 2.88 8.48
N CYS A 128 16.62 3.21 8.91
CA CYS A 128 17.24 4.53 8.74
C CYS A 128 17.73 4.78 7.30
N SER A 129 16.87 4.51 6.32
CA SER A 129 17.12 4.75 4.90
C SER A 129 16.85 6.23 4.53
N LEU A 130 17.51 6.75 3.49
CA LEU A 130 17.33 8.13 3.02
C LEU A 130 16.28 8.17 1.92
N VAL A 131 15.21 8.95 2.07
CA VAL A 131 14.21 9.20 1.01
C VAL A 131 14.48 10.55 0.35
N ALA A 132 14.58 10.58 -0.98
CA ALA A 132 14.71 11.79 -1.77
C ALA A 132 13.37 12.17 -2.42
N VAL A 133 12.97 13.43 -2.22
CA VAL A 133 11.78 14.05 -2.82
C VAL A 133 12.08 15.49 -3.22
N ASP A 134 11.25 16.05 -4.09
CA ASP A 134 11.30 17.48 -4.43
C ASP A 134 10.38 18.33 -3.52
N ALA A 135 10.22 19.60 -3.88
CA ALA A 135 9.41 20.58 -3.14
C ALA A 135 7.93 20.19 -3.00
N ASP A 136 7.40 19.47 -3.98
CA ASP A 136 6.00 19.03 -4.05
C ASP A 136 5.82 17.63 -3.42
N GLY A 137 6.89 17.05 -2.89
CA GLY A 137 6.92 15.71 -2.30
C GLY A 137 7.03 14.58 -3.33
N ALA A 138 7.28 14.89 -4.61
CA ALA A 138 7.40 13.87 -5.65
C ALA A 138 8.76 13.15 -5.58
N PRO A 139 8.82 11.83 -5.88
CA PRO A 139 10.06 11.05 -5.87
C PRO A 139 11.17 11.64 -6.76
N VAL A 140 12.35 11.88 -6.18
CA VAL A 140 13.56 12.28 -6.90
C VAL A 140 14.51 11.10 -7.00
N THR A 141 14.94 10.73 -8.21
CA THR A 141 15.82 9.56 -8.37
C THR A 141 17.15 9.75 -7.64
N VAL A 142 17.58 8.71 -6.91
CA VAL A 142 18.92 8.57 -6.35
C VAL A 142 19.75 7.54 -7.14
N SER A 143 19.17 6.97 -8.19
CA SER A 143 19.74 5.88 -8.96
C SER A 143 20.48 6.39 -10.19
N TRP A 144 21.67 5.83 -10.43
CA TRP A 144 22.42 6.06 -11.67
C TRP A 144 21.70 5.53 -12.93
N SER A 145 20.65 4.71 -12.75
CA SER A 145 19.77 4.26 -13.84
C SER A 145 18.81 5.35 -14.34
N GLY A 146 18.60 6.43 -13.58
CA GLY A 146 17.59 7.46 -13.89
C GLY A 146 16.14 7.06 -13.61
N ASP A 147 15.87 5.85 -13.10
CA ASP A 147 14.52 5.41 -12.72
C ASP A 147 14.00 6.26 -11.54
N THR A 148 12.99 7.10 -11.80
CA THR A 148 12.42 8.03 -10.80
C THR A 148 11.73 7.33 -9.63
N ARG A 149 11.36 6.06 -9.78
CA ARG A 149 10.82 5.25 -8.67
C ARG A 149 11.90 4.89 -7.65
N ARG A 150 13.17 4.87 -8.05
CA ARG A 150 14.30 4.55 -7.16
C ARG A 150 14.77 5.82 -6.46
N ASN A 151 14.01 6.23 -5.46
CA ASN A 151 14.24 7.47 -4.70
C ASN A 151 14.69 7.24 -3.25
N ILE A 152 14.99 5.99 -2.86
CA ILE A 152 15.49 5.66 -1.53
C ILE A 152 16.90 5.07 -1.61
N ILE A 153 17.84 5.63 -0.84
CA ILE A 153 19.14 5.01 -0.55
C ILE A 153 18.98 4.20 0.75
N VAL A 154 19.02 2.87 0.65
CA VAL A 154 18.73 1.98 1.78
C VAL A 154 19.80 2.12 2.88
N TRP A 155 19.46 1.84 4.14
CA TRP A 155 20.37 1.96 5.28
C TRP A 155 21.74 1.28 5.04
N MET A 156 21.73 0.01 4.60
CA MET A 156 22.91 -0.81 4.29
C MET A 156 23.62 -0.50 2.94
N ASP A 157 23.28 0.61 2.28
CA ASP A 157 23.98 1.08 1.08
C ASP A 157 25.37 1.66 1.44
N HIS A 158 26.40 1.27 0.69
CA HIS A 158 27.80 1.66 0.92
C HIS A 158 28.39 2.50 -0.24
N ARG A 159 27.56 3.15 -1.08
CA ARG A 159 28.07 4.02 -2.16
C ARG A 159 28.86 5.24 -1.66
N ALA A 160 28.65 5.61 -0.39
CA ALA A 160 29.16 6.83 0.24
C ALA A 160 30.47 6.68 1.06
N VAL A 161 31.24 5.59 0.88
CA VAL A 161 32.49 5.35 1.64
C VAL A 161 33.46 6.53 1.56
N LYS A 162 33.76 7.02 0.35
CA LYS A 162 34.67 8.16 0.14
C LYS A 162 34.20 9.44 0.82
N GLN A 163 32.88 9.64 0.90
CA GLN A 163 32.29 10.78 1.58
C GLN A 163 32.37 10.65 3.11
N ALA A 164 32.22 9.45 3.66
CA ALA A 164 32.45 9.21 5.09
C ALA A 164 33.92 9.46 5.47
N GLU A 165 34.87 8.95 4.69
CA GLU A 165 36.31 9.22 4.85
C GLU A 165 36.62 10.73 4.81
N ARG A 166 36.05 11.45 3.82
CA ARG A 166 36.18 12.91 3.69
C ARG A 166 35.57 13.68 4.85
N ILE A 167 34.45 13.23 5.42
CA ILE A 167 33.85 13.88 6.59
C ILE A 167 34.70 13.63 7.84
N ASN A 168 35.22 12.42 8.01
CA ASN A 168 36.04 12.04 9.15
C ASN A 168 37.40 12.77 9.18
N SER A 169 38.00 13.07 8.02
CA SER A 169 39.29 13.77 7.96
C SER A 169 39.27 15.21 8.48
N PHE A 170 38.09 15.84 8.60
CA PHE A 170 37.94 17.16 9.22
C PHE A 170 38.08 17.13 10.75
N ASN A 171 38.07 15.96 11.40
CA ASN A 171 38.21 15.80 12.87
C ASN A 171 37.28 16.72 13.70
N SER A 172 36.06 16.96 13.20
CA SER A 172 35.08 17.84 13.85
C SER A 172 34.64 17.28 15.20
N THR A 173 34.48 18.15 16.20
CA THR A 173 33.95 17.79 17.53
C THR A 173 32.55 17.18 17.47
N VAL A 174 31.77 17.48 16.42
CA VAL A 174 30.45 16.88 16.17
C VAL A 174 30.53 15.35 16.00
N LEU A 175 31.65 14.82 15.52
CA LEU A 175 31.84 13.37 15.36
C LEU A 175 31.79 12.60 16.69
N GLN A 176 32.02 13.26 17.83
CA GLN A 176 31.93 12.64 19.15
C GLN A 176 30.51 12.14 19.48
N TYR A 177 29.47 12.78 18.94
CA TYR A 177 28.08 12.31 19.07
C TYR A 177 27.80 11.01 18.27
N CYS A 178 28.72 10.60 17.39
CA CYS A 178 28.66 9.36 16.61
C CYS A 178 29.72 8.33 17.04
N GLY A 179 30.39 8.52 18.19
CA GLY A 179 31.47 7.64 18.64
C GLY A 179 32.83 7.93 18.01
N GLY A 180 33.02 9.14 17.46
CA GLY A 180 34.30 9.63 16.91
C GLY A 180 34.40 9.61 15.38
N ALA A 181 33.46 8.97 14.68
CA ALA A 181 33.42 8.91 13.21
C ALA A 181 31.99 8.77 12.68
N VAL A 182 31.77 9.14 11.42
CA VAL A 182 30.59 8.75 10.64
C VAL A 182 30.87 7.54 9.74
N PHE A 183 29.83 6.76 9.49
CA PHE A 183 29.86 5.55 8.65
C PHE A 183 29.08 5.79 7.33
N PRO A 184 29.40 5.09 6.23
CA PRO A 184 28.74 5.30 4.94
C PRO A 184 27.22 5.06 4.96
N GLU A 185 26.72 4.29 5.93
CA GLU A 185 25.30 4.02 6.14
C GLU A 185 24.51 5.24 6.67
N MET A 186 25.20 6.20 7.29
CA MET A 186 24.60 7.40 7.88
C MET A 186 24.18 8.43 6.80
N GLN A 187 23.27 9.34 7.18
CA GLN A 187 22.66 10.27 6.23
C GLN A 187 23.66 11.27 5.62
N ALA A 188 24.57 11.83 6.43
CA ALA A 188 25.47 12.90 5.97
C ALA A 188 26.42 12.45 4.83
N PRO A 189 27.10 11.27 4.91
CA PRO A 189 27.82 10.72 3.77
C PRO A 189 26.96 10.49 2.53
N LYS A 190 25.74 9.97 2.68
CA LYS A 190 24.81 9.71 1.56
C LYS A 190 24.35 10.99 0.87
N VAL A 191 24.01 12.04 1.64
CA VAL A 191 23.66 13.36 1.09
C VAL A 191 24.84 13.99 0.37
N LEU A 192 26.06 13.92 0.94
CA LEU A 192 27.26 14.42 0.25
C LEU A 192 27.55 13.63 -1.03
N ASN A 193 27.34 12.31 -1.04
CA ASN A 193 27.50 11.49 -2.23
C ASN A 193 26.49 11.85 -3.32
N PHE A 194 25.23 12.11 -2.95
CA PHE A 194 24.21 12.59 -3.87
C PHE A 194 24.56 13.96 -4.47
N ILE A 195 25.07 14.90 -3.66
CA ILE A 195 25.53 16.21 -4.14
C ILE A 195 26.73 16.08 -5.09
N ASP A 196 27.74 15.29 -4.72
CA ASP A 196 28.96 15.08 -5.53
C ASP A 196 28.64 14.44 -6.90
N ASN A 197 27.63 13.55 -6.99
CA ASN A 197 27.34 12.75 -8.18
C ASN A 197 26.10 13.17 -8.98
N GLN A 198 25.17 13.94 -8.41
CA GLN A 198 23.94 14.42 -9.07
C GLN A 198 23.74 15.95 -8.91
N PRO A 199 24.76 16.79 -9.16
CA PRO A 199 24.72 18.23 -8.87
C PRO A 199 23.61 18.96 -9.63
N TYR A 200 23.26 18.51 -10.85
CA TYR A 200 22.17 19.11 -11.63
C TYR A 200 20.78 18.87 -11.02
N ILE A 201 20.54 17.71 -10.40
CA ILE A 201 19.27 17.42 -9.73
C ILE A 201 19.15 18.29 -8.48
N VAL A 202 20.22 18.36 -7.67
CA VAL A 202 20.30 19.23 -6.49
C VAL A 202 20.09 20.70 -6.87
N LEU A 203 20.79 21.18 -7.91
CA LEU A 203 20.68 22.56 -8.39
C LEU A 203 19.27 22.87 -8.90
N CYS A 204 18.65 21.99 -9.68
CA CYS A 204 17.26 22.15 -10.13
C CYS A 204 16.27 22.21 -8.96
N SER A 205 16.42 21.37 -7.93
CA SER A 205 15.56 21.40 -6.73
C SER A 205 15.77 22.67 -5.89
N ILE A 206 17.01 23.17 -5.79
CA ILE A 206 17.30 24.46 -5.11
C ILE A 206 16.72 25.63 -5.90
N LEU A 207 16.94 25.68 -7.22
CA LEU A 207 16.45 26.76 -8.09
C LEU A 207 14.91 26.76 -8.24
N ARG A 208 14.23 25.62 -8.15
CA ARG A 208 12.76 25.57 -8.09
C ARG A 208 12.21 26.08 -6.74
N ASN A 209 12.91 25.81 -5.64
CA ASN A 209 12.53 26.30 -4.31
C ASN A 209 12.84 27.79 -4.11
N GLN A 210 13.88 28.31 -4.76
CA GLN A 210 14.04 29.74 -4.94
C GLN A 210 13.15 30.22 -6.07
N LYS A 211 11.85 30.39 -5.77
CA LYS A 211 11.02 31.35 -6.49
C LYS A 211 11.71 32.70 -6.42
N LEU A 212 12.46 33.03 -7.47
CA LEU A 212 12.96 34.36 -7.72
C LEU A 212 11.79 35.34 -7.67
N PHE A 213 12.01 36.47 -6.99
CA PHE A 213 11.08 37.59 -6.88
C PHE A 213 10.75 38.17 -8.26
#